data_AF-A0A935H4U6-F1
#
_entry.id   AF-A0A935H4U6-F1
#
_cell.length_a   1.000
_cell.length_b   1.000
_cell.length_c   1.000
_cell.angle_alpha   90.00
_cell.angle_beta   90.00
_cell.angle_gamma   90.00
#
_symmetry.space_group_name_H-M   'P 1'
#
loop_
_entity.id
_entity.type
_entity.pdbx_description
1 polymer ?
#
loop_
_entity_poly.entity_id
_entity_poly.type
_entity_poly.pdbx_seq_one_letter_code
_entity_poly.pdbx_strand_id
1 'polypeptide(L)' 'MLYGDRLRTAGVAVDLEIYRGMAHEFIKMGRAIAQAVTAHCDAGRAIKKAFLQ' A
#
# COMPACT_ATOMS: atom_id res chain seq x y z
N MET A 1 10.50 -1.96 1.99
CA MET A 1 11.29 -2.31 3.18
C MET A 1 12.21 -1.15 3.53
N LEU A 2 13.36 -0.96 2.87
CA LEU A 2 14.37 0.05 3.25
C LEU A 2 13.83 1.44 3.65
N TYR A 3 12.99 2.09 2.83
CA TYR A 3 12.46 3.41 3.18
C TYR A 3 11.45 3.37 4.34
N GLY A 4 10.54 2.39 4.34
CA GLY A 4 9.60 2.18 5.44
C GLY A 4 10.29 1.84 6.75
N ASP A 5 11.35 1.03 6.70
CA ASP A 5 12.15 0.67 7.88
C ASP A 5 12.93 1.88 8.41
N ARG A 6 13.49 2.72 7.53
CA ARG A 6 14.10 4.00 7.93
C ARG A 6 13.10 4.90 8.68
N LEU A 7 11.89 5.04 8.16
CA LEU A 7 10.83 5.82 8.80
C LEU A 7 10.44 5.24 10.17
N ARG A 8 10.30 3.91 10.28
CA ARG A 8 10.02 3.22 11.55
C ARG A 8 11.11 3.45 12.59
N THR A 9 12.38 3.34 12.18
CA THR A 9 13.53 3.60 13.06
C THR A 9 13.56 5.05 13.55
N ALA A 10 13.01 5.99 12.77
CA ALA A 10 12.84 7.38 13.18
C ALA A 10 11.58 7.63 14.04
N GLY A 11 10.86 6.58 14.45
CA GLY A 11 9.64 6.67 15.25
C GLY A 11 8.38 7.05 14.47
N VAL A 12 8.45 7.14 13.14
CA VAL A 12 7.28 7.43 12.30
C VAL A 12 6.43 6.17 12.16
N ALA A 13 5.13 6.30 12.39
CA ALA A 13 4.18 5.20 12.17
C ALA A 13 4.14 4.83 10.68
N VAL A 14 4.40 3.57 10.36
CA VAL A 14 4.42 3.06 8.97
C VAL A 14 3.58 1.79 8.86
N ASP A 15 2.56 1.86 8.03
CA ASP A 15 1.79 0.73 7.53
C ASP A 15 2.38 0.28 6.18
N LEU A 16 2.84 -0.97 6.06
CA LEU A 16 3.52 -1.48 4.87
C LEU A 16 2.92 -2.82 4.46
N GLU A 17 2.34 -2.85 3.25
CA GLU A 17 1.82 -4.05 2.61
C GLU A 17 2.68 -4.43 1.39
N ILE A 18 2.91 -5.72 1.16
CA ILE A 18 3.74 -6.22 0.06
C ILE A 18 2.94 -7.22 -0.79
N TYR A 19 2.53 -6.77 -1.97
CA TYR A 19 1.83 -7.59 -2.97
C TYR A 19 2.82 -8.48 -3.72
N ARG A 20 3.09 -9.66 -3.15
CA ARG A 20 4.04 -10.63 -3.73
C ARG A 20 3.56 -11.10 -5.11
N GLY A 21 4.52 -11.27 -6.03
CA GLY A 21 4.26 -11.72 -7.39
C GLY A 21 3.71 -10.63 -8.32
N MET A 22 3.55 -9.39 -7.85
CA MET A 22 3.13 -8.28 -8.68
C MET A 22 4.33 -7.51 -9.23
N ALA A 23 4.20 -7.03 -10.47
CA ALA A 23 5.18 -6.13 -11.07
C ALA A 23 5.06 -4.72 -10.49
N HIS A 24 6.09 -3.89 -10.70
CA HIS A 24 5.99 -2.46 -10.43
C HIS A 24 4.84 -1.85 -11.25
N GLU A 25 4.10 -0.91 -10.66
CA GLU A 25 2.93 -0.23 -11.27
C GLU A 25 1.71 -1.10 -11.60
N PHE A 26 1.64 -2.34 -11.09
CA PHE A 26 0.50 -3.24 -11.31
C PHE A 26 -0.86 -2.63 -10.90
N ILE A 27 -0.87 -1.65 -9.97
CA ILE A 27 -2.07 -1.00 -9.45
C ILE A 27 -2.96 -0.39 -10.55
N LYS A 28 -2.39 -0.01 -11.70
CA LYS A 28 -3.13 0.55 -12.85
C LYS A 28 -3.88 -0.50 -13.68
N MET A 29 -3.68 -1.78 -13.39
CA MET A 29 -4.14 -2.91 -14.21
C MET A 29 -5.47 -3.50 -13.72
N GLY A 30 -6.34 -2.69 -13.11
CA GLY A 30 -7.62 -3.14 -12.51
C GLY A 30 -8.56 -3.91 -13.44
N ARG A 31 -8.41 -3.76 -14.77
CA ARG A 31 -9.16 -4.52 -15.77
C ARG A 31 -8.56 -5.89 -16.10
N ALA A 32 -7.26 -6.09 -15.82
CA ALA A 32 -6.52 -7.29 -16.18
C ALA A 32 -6.28 -8.22 -14.98
N ILE A 33 -6.09 -7.66 -13.78
CA ILE A 33 -5.78 -8.42 -12.57
C ILE A 33 -6.60 -7.90 -11.37
N ALA A 34 -7.19 -8.81 -10.61
CA ALA A 34 -8.01 -8.47 -9.45
C ALA A 34 -7.20 -7.80 -8.33
N GLN A 35 -5.91 -8.15 -8.22
CA GLN A 35 -4.99 -7.62 -7.20
C GLN A 35 -4.85 -6.10 -7.28
N ALA A 36 -4.96 -5.52 -8.48
CA ALA A 36 -4.93 -4.06 -8.65
C ALA A 36 -6.14 -3.37 -8.00
N VAL A 37 -7.33 -3.98 -8.10
CA VAL A 37 -8.54 -3.49 -7.42
C VAL A 37 -8.40 -3.61 -5.91
N THR A 38 -7.88 -4.75 -5.42
CA THR A 38 -7.57 -4.92 -3.99
C THR A 38 -6.61 -3.84 -3.49
N ALA A 39 -5.51 -3.59 -4.21
CA ALA A 39 -4.55 -2.56 -3.83
C ALA A 39 -5.15 -1.16 -3.77
N HIS A 40 -6.08 -0.82 -4.68
CA HIS A 40 -6.83 0.43 -4.61
C HIS A 40 -7.74 0.52 -3.38
N CYS A 41 -8.48 -0.55 -3.07
CA CYS A 41 -9.32 -0.61 -1.88
C CYS A 41 -8.49 -0.47 -0.60
N ASP A 42 -7.32 -1.10 -0.54
CA ASP A 42 -6.42 -1.07 0.60
C ASP A 42 -5.86 0.34 0.82
N ALA A 43 -5.42 1.00 -0.26
CA ALA A 43 -5.01 2.41 -0.22
C ALA A 43 -6.14 3.33 0.26
N GLY A 44 -7.38 3.12 -0.24
CA GLY A 44 -8.55 3.87 0.21
C GLY A 44 -8.84 3.70 1.69
N ARG A 45 -8.72 2.47 2.22
CA ARG A 45 -8.87 2.21 3.67
C ARG A 45 -7.76 2.87 4.48
N ALA A 46 -6.52 2.84 4.02
CA ALA A 46 -5.39 3.49 4.69
C ALA A 46 -5.58 5.02 4.77
N ILE A 47 -6.01 5.65 3.69
CA ILE A 47 -6.33 7.10 3.66
C ILE A 47 -7.45 7.41 4.65
N LYS A 48 -8.56 6.67 4.61
CA LYS A 48 -9.67 6.87 5.57
C LYS A 48 -9.19 6.74 7.01
N LYS A 49 -8.40 5.71 7.33
CA LYS A 49 -7.86 5.48 8.67
C LYS A 49 -6.92 6.59 9.13
N ALA A 50 -6.16 7.20 8.22
CA ALA A 50 -5.20 8.25 8.55
C ALA A 50 -5.86 9.62 8.82
N PHE A 51 -6.98 9.92 8.17
CA PHE A 51 -7.59 11.27 8.21
C PHE A 51 -8.97 11.34 8.87
N LEU A 52 -9.67 10.23 9.03
CA LEU A 52 -11.04 10.19 9.52
C LEU A 52 -11.17 9.34 10.79
N GLN A 53 -10.18 9.45 11.69
CA GLN A 53 -10.31 8.91 13.06
C GLN A 53 -11.36 9.69 13.85
#